data_AF-A0A939CC47-F1
#
_entry.id   AF-A0A939CC47-F1
#
_cell.length_a   1.000
_cell.length_b   1.000
_cell.length_c   1.000
_cell.angle_alpha   90.00
_cell.angle_beta   90.00
_cell.angle_gamma   90.00
#
_symmetry.space_group_name_H-M   'P 1'
#
loop_
_entity.id
_entity.type
_entity.pdbx_description
1 polymer ?
#
loop_
_entity_poly.entity_id
_entity_poly.type
_entity_poly.pdbx_seq_one_letter_code
_entity_poly.pdbx_strand_id
1 'polypeptide(L)'
;MKKTSKLALLFSLSIALLSGCSFPGLASTSDENTVAITGGITSEAQILGAVVAGMVEHYTDKNTTVINNLATTTINHQAMMNGDASISAARYTGTDLT
;
A
#
# COMPACT_ATOMS: atom_id res chain seq x y z
N MET A 1 -35.68 1.70 25.70
CA MET A 1 -34.38 2.36 25.96
C MET A 1 -33.22 1.38 26.21
N LYS A 2 -33.38 0.31 27.02
CA LYS A 2 -32.28 -0.65 27.26
C LYS A 2 -31.84 -1.48 26.03
N LYS A 3 -32.74 -1.78 25.09
CA LYS A 3 -32.43 -2.56 23.86
C LYS A 3 -31.69 -1.73 22.80
N THR A 4 -32.02 -0.44 22.65
CA THR A 4 -31.37 0.48 21.71
C THR A 4 -29.95 0.83 22.16
N SER A 5 -29.70 0.93 23.47
CA SER A 5 -28.36 1.13 24.04
C SER A 5 -27.42 -0.07 23.80
N LYS A 6 -27.93 -1.32 23.91
CA LYS A 6 -27.14 -2.53 23.58
C LYS A 6 -26.79 -2.62 22.10
N LEU A 7 -27.69 -2.20 21.22
CA LEU A 7 -27.46 -2.22 19.77
C LEU A 7 -26.43 -1.16 19.35
N ALA A 8 -26.45 0.02 19.97
CA ALA A 8 -25.43 1.05 19.75
C ALA A 8 -24.03 0.60 20.23
N LEU A 9 -23.97 -0.12 21.36
CA LEU A 9 -22.70 -0.67 21.87
C LEU A 9 -22.12 -1.74 20.93
N LEU A 10 -22.97 -2.63 20.41
CA LEU A 10 -22.57 -3.64 19.42
C LEU A 10 -22.09 -2.99 18.12
N PHE A 11 -22.77 -1.95 17.64
CA PHE A 11 -22.37 -1.23 16.42
C PHE A 11 -21.02 -0.51 16.59
N SER A 12 -20.80 0.13 17.75
CA SER A 12 -19.53 0.77 18.09
C SER A 12 -18.38 -0.25 18.16
N LEU A 13 -18.64 -1.43 18.75
CA LEU A 13 -17.64 -2.49 18.82
C LEU A 13 -17.29 -3.06 17.44
N SER A 14 -18.27 -3.19 16.54
CA SER A 14 -18.03 -3.63 15.16
C SER A 14 -17.16 -2.64 14.37
N ILE A 15 -17.36 -1.34 14.56
CA ILE A 15 -16.54 -0.30 13.91
C ILE A 15 -15.11 -0.34 14.44
N ALA A 16 -14.93 -0.50 15.74
CA ALA A 16 -13.61 -0.60 16.37
C ALA A 16 -12.83 -1.84 15.88
N LEU A 17 -13.52 -2.95 15.62
CA LEU A 17 -12.91 -4.16 15.06
C LEU A 17 -12.55 -4.01 13.58
N LEU A 18 -13.29 -3.21 12.81
CA LEU A 18 -13.02 -2.99 11.37
C LEU A 18 -11.85 -2.04 11.12
N SER A 19 -11.56 -1.10 12.03
CA SER A 19 -10.43 -0.17 11.91
C SER A 19 -9.05 -0.81 12.11
N GLY A 20 -8.99 -2.09 12.52
CA GLY A 20 -7.72 -2.83 12.70
C GLY A 20 -7.30 -3.70 11.51
N CYS A 21 -8.18 -3.90 10.52
CA CYS A 21 -7.82 -4.67 9.33
C CYS A 21 -7.19 -3.73 8.29
N SER A 22 -5.86 -3.63 8.31
CA SER A 22 -5.13 -3.08 7.16
C SER A 22 -5.50 -3.91 5.94
N PHE A 23 -6.17 -3.30 4.96
CA PHE A 23 -6.61 -4.00 3.77
C PHE A 23 -5.37 -4.41 2.97
N PRO A 24 -5.11 -5.72 2.77
CA PRO A 24 -3.93 -6.15 2.03
C PRO A 24 -3.98 -5.54 0.62
N GLY A 25 -2.97 -4.75 0.26
CA GLY A 25 -2.92 -4.04 -1.02
C GLY A 25 -3.49 -2.61 -1.04
N LEU A 26 -3.94 -2.07 0.09
CA LEU A 26 -4.20 -0.64 0.23
C LEU A 26 -2.95 0.06 0.79
N ALA A 27 -2.44 1.03 0.05
CA ALA A 27 -1.28 1.83 0.46
C ALA A 27 -1.58 2.52 1.80
N SER A 28 -0.91 2.10 2.86
CA SER A 28 -0.77 2.90 4.07
C SER A 28 0.70 2.95 4.41
N THR A 29 1.31 4.11 4.17
CA THR A 29 2.68 4.44 4.59
C THR A 29 2.71 4.99 6.02
N SER A 30 1.60 4.90 6.74
CA SER A 30 1.47 5.41 8.10
C SER A 30 2.34 4.67 9.12
N ASP A 31 2.88 3.50 8.74
CA ASP A 31 3.86 2.74 9.51
C ASP A 31 5.27 2.98 8.95
N GLU A 32 6.14 3.60 9.76
CA GLU A 32 7.53 3.88 9.42
C GLU A 32 8.37 2.62 9.13
N ASN A 33 7.91 1.46 9.61
CA ASN A 33 8.57 0.17 9.42
C ASN A 33 8.10 -0.58 8.17
N THR A 34 7.18 0.00 7.38
CA THR A 34 6.64 -0.62 6.16
C THR A 34 7.02 0.20 4.93
N VAL A 35 7.69 -0.45 3.97
CA VAL A 35 8.06 0.16 2.68
C VAL A 35 6.97 -0.15 1.65
N ALA A 36 6.33 0.91 1.15
CA ALA A 36 5.31 0.79 0.11
C ALA A 36 5.93 0.85 -1.29
N ILE A 37 5.65 -0.15 -2.13
CA ILE A 37 6.27 -0.33 -3.45
C ILE A 37 5.16 -0.32 -4.52
N THR A 38 5.21 0.57 -5.51
CA THR A 38 4.23 0.56 -6.61
C THR A 38 4.56 -0.54 -7.63
N GLY A 39 3.67 -1.52 -7.80
CA GLY A 39 3.81 -2.62 -8.77
C GLY A 39 3.14 -2.39 -10.14
N GLY A 40 2.39 -1.29 -10.31
CA GLY A 40 1.75 -0.94 -11.59
C GLY A 40 0.69 -1.93 -12.08
N ILE A 41 0.36 -1.89 -13.39
CA ILE A 41 -0.69 -2.71 -14.03
C ILE A 41 -0.15 -3.84 -14.93
N THR A 42 1.13 -3.81 -15.29
CA THR A 42 1.74 -4.82 -16.18
C THR A 42 2.33 -5.96 -15.35
N SER A 43 2.32 -7.18 -15.89
CA SER A 43 2.94 -8.33 -15.23
C SER A 43 4.42 -8.10 -14.90
N GLU A 44 5.17 -7.42 -15.79
CA GLU A 44 6.57 -7.07 -15.55
C GLU A 44 6.74 -6.24 -14.28
N ALA A 45 6.05 -5.09 -14.20
CA ALA A 45 6.12 -4.21 -13.03
C ALA A 45 5.67 -4.90 -11.73
N GLN A 46 4.70 -5.82 -11.79
CA GLN A 46 4.24 -6.57 -10.62
C GLN A 46 5.28 -7.61 -10.16
N ILE A 47 5.93 -8.31 -11.10
CA ILE A 47 7.04 -9.22 -10.79
C ILE A 47 8.21 -8.43 -10.19
N LEU A 48 8.58 -7.30 -10.78
CA LEU A 48 9.63 -6.43 -10.23
C LEU A 48 9.25 -5.92 -8.83
N GLY A 49 7.98 -5.57 -8.60
CA GLY A 49 7.49 -5.17 -7.27
C GLY A 49 7.69 -6.26 -6.23
N ALA A 50 7.39 -7.52 -6.57
CA ALA A 50 7.62 -8.67 -5.69
C ALA A 50 9.13 -8.95 -5.45
N VAL A 51 9.97 -8.78 -6.48
CA VAL A 51 11.43 -8.91 -6.32
C VAL A 51 11.97 -7.85 -5.36
N VAL A 52 11.58 -6.59 -5.55
CA VAL A 52 11.99 -5.48 -4.67
C VAL A 52 11.48 -5.70 -3.25
N ALA A 53 10.24 -6.14 -3.08
CA ALA A 53 9.67 -6.49 -1.78
C ALA A 53 10.54 -7.53 -1.05
N GLY A 54 10.82 -8.65 -1.71
CA GLY A 54 11.67 -9.70 -1.16
C GLY A 54 13.09 -9.21 -0.82
N MET A 55 13.66 -8.32 -1.63
CA MET A 55 14.96 -7.71 -1.32
C MET A 55 14.92 -6.83 -0.07
N VAL A 56 13.92 -5.97 0.05
CA VAL A 56 13.78 -5.09 1.22
C VAL A 56 13.59 -5.91 2.49
N GLU A 57 12.70 -6.90 2.48
CA GLU A 57 12.46 -7.77 3.66
C GLU A 57 13.66 -8.65 4.00
N HIS A 58 14.47 -9.05 3.00
CA HIS A 58 15.63 -9.90 3.23
C HIS A 58 16.85 -9.12 3.74
N TYR A 59 17.07 -7.91 3.25
CA TYR A 59 18.27 -7.12 3.54
C TYR A 59 18.04 -6.00 4.57
N THR A 60 16.81 -5.82 5.05
CA THR A 60 16.46 -4.81 6.06
C THR A 60 15.45 -5.37 7.06
N ASP A 61 15.32 -4.73 8.22
CA ASP A 61 14.32 -5.11 9.23
C ASP A 61 12.93 -4.49 8.95
N LYS A 62 12.62 -4.15 7.69
CA LYS A 62 11.36 -3.51 7.29
C LYS A 62 10.41 -4.50 6.62
N ASN A 63 9.12 -4.33 6.89
CA ASN A 63 8.07 -5.01 6.15
C ASN A 63 7.83 -4.32 4.81
N THR A 64 7.16 -5.00 3.87
CA THR A 64 6.82 -4.39 2.58
C THR A 64 5.35 -4.55 2.24
N THR A 65 4.87 -3.66 1.37
CA THR A 65 3.57 -3.79 0.73
C THR A 65 3.68 -3.42 -0.75
N VAL A 66 3.16 -4.26 -1.63
CA VAL A 66 3.15 -4.00 -3.07
C VAL A 66 1.78 -3.48 -3.49
N ILE A 67 1.76 -2.23 -3.96
CA ILE A 67 0.56 -1.55 -4.43
C ILE A 67 0.43 -1.79 -5.93
N ASN A 68 -0.43 -2.75 -6.29
CA ASN A 68 -0.75 -3.04 -7.68
C ASN A 68 -1.89 -2.14 -8.19
N ASN A 69 -2.01 -2.07 -9.51
CA ASN A 69 -3.09 -1.39 -10.22
C ASN A 69 -3.06 0.15 -10.18
N LEU A 70 -1.90 0.75 -9.89
CA LEU A 70 -1.66 2.15 -10.22
C LEU A 70 -1.36 2.26 -11.72
N ALA A 71 -2.26 2.93 -12.45
CA ALA A 71 -2.40 2.75 -13.90
C ALA A 71 -1.28 3.36 -14.74
N THR A 72 -0.64 4.46 -14.29
CA THR A 72 0.36 5.19 -15.08
C THR A 72 1.60 5.50 -14.27
N THR A 73 2.73 5.70 -14.94
CA THR A 73 3.99 6.13 -14.32
C THR A 73 3.88 7.51 -13.65
N THR A 74 2.98 8.37 -14.14
CA THR A 74 2.63 9.66 -13.53
C THR A 74 1.88 9.47 -12.21
N ILE A 75 0.93 8.53 -12.14
CA ILE A 75 0.24 8.20 -10.88
C ILE A 75 1.24 7.59 -9.88
N ASN A 76 2.10 6.68 -10.34
CA ASN A 76 3.18 6.14 -9.49
C ASN A 76 4.10 7.25 -8.98
N HIS A 77 4.44 8.21 -9.84
CA HIS A 77 5.25 9.36 -9.45
C HIS A 77 4.54 10.23 -8.41
N GLN A 78 3.26 10.54 -8.63
CA GLN A 78 2.48 11.33 -7.68
C GLN A 78 2.34 10.62 -6.33
N ALA A 79 2.12 9.30 -6.32
CA ALA A 79 2.08 8.50 -5.10
C ALA A 79 3.40 8.59 -4.32
N MET A 80 4.54 8.57 -5.02
CA MET A 80 5.84 8.79 -4.36
C MET A 80 5.99 10.22 -3.82
N MET A 81 5.60 11.23 -4.60
CA MET A 81 5.70 12.65 -4.19
C MET A 81 4.77 12.98 -3.02
N ASN A 82 3.62 12.31 -2.93
CA ASN A 82 2.67 12.44 -1.82
C ASN A 82 3.09 11.65 -0.58
N GLY A 83 4.07 10.75 -0.68
CA GLY A 83 4.44 9.83 0.38
C GLY A 83 3.50 8.64 0.54
N ASP A 84 2.60 8.39 -0.42
CA ASP A 84 1.72 7.21 -0.49
C ASP A 84 2.49 5.94 -0.91
N ALA A 85 3.66 6.11 -1.54
CA ALA A 85 4.59 5.05 -1.87
C ALA A 85 6.04 5.49 -1.62
N SER A 86 6.91 4.55 -1.28
CA SER A 86 8.33 4.80 -1.03
C SER A 86 9.20 4.47 -2.24
N ILE A 87 8.80 3.46 -3.03
CA ILE A 87 9.56 2.96 -4.18
C ILE A 87 8.60 2.73 -5.34
N SER A 88 9.04 3.06 -6.55
CA SER A 88 8.37 2.60 -7.77
C SER A 88 9.14 1.43 -8.37
N ALA A 89 8.51 0.25 -8.44
CA ALA A 89 9.19 -0.99 -8.81
C ALA A 89 9.78 -0.97 -10.23
N ALA A 90 9.12 -0.27 -11.14
CA ALA A 90 9.53 -0.13 -12.52
C ALA A 90 9.42 1.34 -12.95
N ARG A 91 10.56 1.90 -13.35
CA ARG A 91 10.65 3.20 -14.02
C ARG A 91 11.63 3.09 -15.18
N TYR A 92 11.25 3.65 -16.32
CA TYR A 92 12.05 3.58 -17.54
C TYR A 92 12.40 5.01 -17.96
N THR A 93 13.68 5.24 -18.21
CA THR A 93 14.22 6.58 -18.53
C THR A 93 13.51 7.24 -19.69
N GLY A 94 13.15 6.50 -20.74
CA GLY A 94 12.41 7.02 -21.89
C GLY A 94 11.03 7.57 -21.52
N THR A 95 10.34 6.94 -20.56
CA THR A 95 9.04 7.42 -20.07
C THR A 95 9.19 8.59 -19.10
N ASP A 96 10.24 8.60 -18.29
CA ASP A 96 10.47 9.66 -17.29
C ASP A 96 10.98 10.98 -17.90
N LEU A 97 11.49 10.94 -19.14
CA LEU A 97 11.95 12.12 -19.88
C LEU A 97 10.83 12.86 -20.63
N THR A 98 9.63 12.29 -20.74
CA THR A 98 8.48 12.84 -21.48
C THR A 98 7.33 13.17 -20.56
#